data_AF-A0A7C6YI37-F1
#
_entry.id   AF-A0A7C6YI37-F1
#
_cell.length_a   1.000
_cell.length_b   1.000
_cell.length_c   1.000
_cell.angle_alpha   90.00
_cell.angle_beta   90.00
_cell.angle_gamma   90.00
#
_symmetry.space_group_name_H-M   'P 1'
#
loop_
_entity.id
_entity.type
_entity.pdbx_description
1 polymer ?
#
loop_
_entity_poly.entity_id
_entity_poly.type
_entity_poly.pdbx_seq_one_letter_code
_entity_poly.pdbx_strand_id
1 'polypeptide(L)'
;MEQPLDMMDRDDRIAPYLKHLLEALLFDSFSEEYLSRESLEFMVGVPIPIQKEDLSAFLEGVIPLIRLADNMALVTGVDPAFPSAGAYMRFLARFFDENLPNVLADLGAQHLHSADYAKSAAYFRCALVLDSSHQTALFGYACACREWYLSLEAEDSAEQIQALKDEALEFYELCNALYPELAAPYYFLGYAYLNLGMYTKAKLVWEEFLKLESEEEERQEIEERLEQLEDPVRIEEGINFLLAGKLNEGLAILEPYAETETASWWPLHYYLASAYRALGHDTEAIEGFHKVLELAPSHIDSTMQLAELYEQKGDDEKAEKYFRKVHILHQNRED
;
A
#
# COMPACT_ATOMS: atom_id res chain seq x y z
N MET A 1 -12.71 12.24 14.41
CA MET A 1 -12.80 10.79 14.67
C MET A 1 -13.10 10.19 13.33
N GLU A 2 -12.06 9.72 12.64
CA GLU A 2 -12.25 8.97 11.40
C GLU A 2 -13.11 7.74 11.74
N GLN A 3 -14.13 7.48 10.92
CA GLN A 3 -14.95 6.28 11.10
C GLN A 3 -14.08 5.06 10.76
N PRO A 4 -14.19 3.95 11.50
CA PRO A 4 -13.48 2.73 11.15
C PRO A 4 -13.91 2.29 9.74
N LEU A 5 -12.95 1.75 9.00
CA LEU A 5 -13.13 1.46 7.58
C LEU A 5 -14.00 0.21 7.42
N ASP A 6 -15.12 0.33 6.70
CA ASP A 6 -15.99 -0.81 6.43
C ASP A 6 -15.43 -1.66 5.28
N MET A 7 -15.10 -2.91 5.59
CA MET A 7 -14.57 -3.89 4.64
C MET A 7 -15.58 -4.22 3.52
N MET A 8 -16.89 -4.08 3.76
CA MET A 8 -17.94 -4.42 2.80
C MET A 8 -18.16 -3.32 1.74
N ASP A 9 -17.85 -2.06 2.08
CA ASP A 9 -18.20 -0.88 1.26
C ASP A 9 -16.97 -0.25 0.55
N ARG A 10 -15.78 -0.85 0.68
CA ARG A 10 -14.54 -0.38 0.04
C ARG A 10 -14.31 -0.99 -1.34
N ASP A 11 -13.51 -0.31 -2.15
CA ASP A 11 -12.90 -0.92 -3.33
C ASP A 11 -11.90 -1.99 -2.88
N ASP A 12 -12.09 -3.21 -3.37
CA ASP A 12 -11.36 -4.38 -2.91
C ASP A 12 -10.22 -4.71 -3.87
N ARG A 13 -9.02 -4.22 -3.53
CA ARG A 13 -7.83 -4.34 -4.36
C ARG A 13 -7.29 -5.77 -4.41
N ILE A 14 -7.63 -6.63 -3.44
CA ILE A 14 -6.97 -7.94 -3.28
C ILE A 14 -7.88 -9.16 -3.43
N ALA A 15 -9.21 -9.01 -3.38
CA ALA A 15 -10.14 -10.11 -3.71
C ALA A 15 -9.78 -10.88 -4.99
N PRO A 16 -9.38 -10.23 -6.11
CA PRO A 16 -8.98 -10.96 -7.32
C PRO A 16 -7.89 -12.01 -7.08
N TYR A 17 -6.95 -11.75 -6.16
CA TYR A 17 -5.82 -12.63 -5.86
C TYR A 17 -6.15 -13.71 -4.82
N LEU A 18 -7.31 -13.61 -4.16
CA LEU A 18 -7.77 -14.54 -3.13
C LEU A 18 -8.77 -15.59 -3.65
N LYS A 19 -9.35 -15.40 -4.84
CA LYS A 19 -10.38 -16.28 -5.42
C LYS A 19 -9.99 -17.76 -5.49
N HIS A 20 -8.71 -18.06 -5.69
CA HIS A 20 -8.19 -19.43 -5.75
C HIS A 20 -8.49 -20.22 -4.47
N LEU A 21 -8.61 -19.55 -3.32
CA LEU A 21 -8.96 -20.18 -2.04
C LEU A 21 -10.38 -20.77 -2.02
N LEU A 22 -11.26 -20.31 -2.93
CA LEU A 22 -12.65 -20.74 -3.00
C LEU A 22 -12.90 -21.82 -4.05
N GLU A 23 -11.92 -22.16 -4.90
CA GLU A 23 -12.11 -23.09 -6.03
C GLU A 23 -12.51 -24.51 -5.61
N ALA A 24 -12.11 -24.93 -4.41
CA ALA A 24 -12.42 -26.25 -3.86
C ALA A 24 -13.81 -26.31 -3.18
N LEU A 25 -14.45 -25.17 -2.96
CA LEU A 25 -15.73 -25.09 -2.25
C LEU A 25 -16.90 -25.40 -3.18
N LEU A 26 -17.81 -26.23 -2.68
CA LEU A 26 -19.15 -26.41 -3.21
C LEU A 26 -20.12 -25.54 -2.43
N PHE A 27 -21.22 -25.14 -3.06
CA PHE A 27 -22.28 -24.38 -2.40
C PHE A 27 -23.58 -25.18 -2.44
N ASP A 28 -24.17 -25.40 -1.27
CA ASP A 28 -25.47 -26.06 -1.11
C ASP A 28 -26.36 -25.25 -0.14
N SER A 29 -27.45 -25.81 0.39
CA SER A 29 -28.34 -25.12 1.33
C SER A 29 -28.73 -26.04 2.49
N PHE A 30 -28.93 -25.45 3.66
CA PHE A 30 -29.53 -26.18 4.77
C PHE A 30 -30.94 -26.66 4.42
N SER A 31 -31.33 -27.84 4.91
CA SER A 31 -32.70 -28.33 4.78
C SER A 31 -33.67 -27.46 5.59
N GLU A 32 -34.92 -27.35 5.12
CA GLU A 32 -35.97 -26.61 5.85
C GLU A 32 -36.17 -27.14 7.29
N GLU A 33 -36.03 -28.46 7.47
CA GLU A 33 -36.10 -29.11 8.79
C GLU A 33 -34.97 -28.63 9.72
N TYR A 34 -33.74 -28.55 9.22
CA TYR A 34 -32.60 -28.04 10.00
C TYR A 34 -32.80 -26.57 10.37
N LEU A 35 -33.20 -25.74 9.40
CA LEU A 35 -33.43 -24.31 9.61
C LEU A 35 -34.50 -24.06 10.67
N SER A 36 -35.61 -24.81 10.63
CA SER A 36 -36.68 -24.69 11.63
C SER A 36 -36.25 -25.19 13.00
N ARG A 37 -35.50 -26.30 13.07
CA ARG A 37 -35.03 -26.87 14.34
C ARG A 37 -34.05 -25.94 15.06
N GLU A 38 -33.12 -25.34 14.33
CA GLU A 38 -32.08 -24.46 14.89
C GLU A 38 -32.50 -22.98 14.97
N SER A 39 -33.71 -22.63 14.52
CA SER A 39 -34.23 -21.25 14.43
C SER A 39 -33.32 -20.33 13.59
N LEU A 40 -33.00 -20.80 12.38
CA LEU A 40 -32.12 -20.15 11.41
C LEU A 40 -32.88 -19.65 10.18
N GLU A 41 -34.07 -19.08 10.33
CA GLU A 41 -34.90 -18.65 9.19
C GLU A 41 -34.21 -17.61 8.28
N PHE A 42 -33.23 -16.88 8.82
CA PHE A 42 -32.42 -15.93 8.04
C PHE A 42 -31.41 -16.60 7.09
N MET A 43 -31.22 -17.92 7.20
CA MET A 43 -30.34 -18.73 6.33
C MET A 43 -31.12 -19.41 5.19
N VAL A 44 -32.42 -19.15 5.04
CA VAL A 44 -33.22 -19.69 3.92
C VAL A 44 -32.68 -19.18 2.59
N GLY A 45 -32.31 -20.10 1.70
CA GLY A 45 -31.76 -19.79 0.39
C GLY A 45 -30.33 -19.21 0.41
N VAL A 46 -29.69 -19.19 1.58
CA VAL A 46 -28.29 -18.78 1.71
C VAL A 46 -27.41 -19.95 1.25
N PRO A 47 -26.58 -19.77 0.21
CA PRO A 47 -25.64 -20.80 -0.21
C PRO A 47 -24.65 -21.07 0.93
N ILE A 48 -24.36 -22.34 1.23
CA ILE A 48 -23.46 -22.74 2.32
C ILE A 48 -22.19 -23.32 1.70
N PRO A 49 -21.00 -22.74 2.00
CA PRO A 49 -19.74 -23.22 1.45
C PRO A 49 -19.27 -24.49 2.17
N ILE A 50 -19.01 -25.54 1.39
CA ILE A 50 -18.70 -26.89 1.89
C ILE A 50 -17.51 -27.44 1.09
N GLN A 51 -16.53 -28.02 1.77
CA GLN A 51 -15.45 -28.75 1.11
C GLN A 51 -16.01 -30.01 0.43
N LYS A 52 -15.46 -30.40 -0.72
CA LYS A 52 -15.95 -31.56 -1.46
C LYS A 52 -15.98 -32.84 -0.62
N GLU A 53 -15.01 -33.03 0.28
CA GLU A 53 -14.93 -34.20 1.15
C GLU A 53 -16.02 -34.21 2.23
N ASP A 54 -16.56 -33.04 2.60
CA ASP A 54 -17.55 -32.88 3.67
C ASP A 54 -19.01 -32.93 3.16
N LEU A 55 -19.23 -33.04 1.85
CA LEU A 55 -20.57 -33.00 1.25
C LEU A 55 -21.51 -34.09 1.79
N SER A 56 -21.03 -35.33 1.95
CA SER A 56 -21.86 -36.42 2.49
C SER A 56 -22.28 -36.13 3.93
N ALA A 57 -21.32 -35.68 4.77
CA ALA A 57 -21.58 -35.34 6.16
C ALA A 57 -22.55 -34.14 6.29
N PHE A 58 -22.46 -33.19 5.36
CA PHE A 58 -23.40 -32.07 5.29
C PHE A 58 -24.82 -32.53 4.96
N LEU A 59 -25.00 -33.35 3.92
CA LEU A 59 -26.32 -33.87 3.50
C LEU A 59 -26.96 -34.78 4.56
N GLU A 60 -26.15 -35.50 5.32
CA GLU A 60 -26.60 -36.33 6.44
C GLU A 60 -26.86 -35.53 7.73
N GLY A 61 -26.51 -34.23 7.76
CA GLY A 61 -26.71 -33.35 8.92
C GLY A 61 -25.77 -33.64 10.10
N VAL A 62 -24.61 -34.25 9.84
CA VAL A 62 -23.61 -34.66 10.85
C VAL A 62 -22.28 -33.91 10.77
N ILE A 63 -22.17 -32.94 9.84
CA ILE A 63 -20.97 -32.12 9.69
C ILE A 63 -20.68 -31.30 10.96
N PRO A 64 -19.41 -31.23 11.42
CA PRO A 64 -19.05 -30.36 12.54
C PRO A 64 -19.30 -28.90 12.20
N LEU A 65 -19.99 -28.17 13.08
CA LEU A 65 -20.32 -26.76 12.90
C LEU A 65 -19.08 -25.88 12.64
N ILE A 66 -17.95 -26.21 13.27
CA ILE A 66 -16.68 -25.51 13.07
C ILE A 66 -16.18 -25.57 11.62
N ARG A 67 -16.46 -26.66 10.88
CA ARG A 67 -16.09 -26.78 9.45
C ARG A 67 -16.88 -25.81 8.58
N LEU A 68 -18.18 -25.69 8.87
CA LEU A 68 -19.06 -24.73 8.18
C LEU A 68 -18.65 -23.30 8.50
N ALA A 69 -18.37 -23.03 9.77
CA ALA A 69 -17.93 -21.73 10.23
C ALA A 69 -16.63 -21.30 9.57
N ASP A 70 -15.66 -22.21 9.47
CA ASP A 70 -14.37 -21.96 8.82
C ASP A 70 -14.54 -21.61 7.34
N ASN A 71 -15.34 -22.38 6.59
CA ASN A 71 -15.61 -22.09 5.18
C ASN A 71 -16.37 -20.77 5.00
N MET A 72 -17.33 -20.44 5.87
CA MET A 72 -18.06 -19.17 5.84
C MET A 72 -17.15 -17.97 6.13
N ALA A 73 -16.26 -18.12 7.12
CA ALA A 73 -15.26 -17.12 7.45
C ALA A 73 -14.28 -16.92 6.29
N LEU A 74 -13.83 -18.00 5.66
CA LEU A 74 -12.95 -17.93 4.50
C LEU A 74 -13.62 -17.21 3.32
N VAL A 75 -14.88 -17.56 2.97
CA VAL A 75 -15.60 -16.86 1.89
C VAL A 75 -15.74 -15.37 2.20
N THR A 76 -16.15 -15.03 3.43
CA THR A 76 -16.31 -13.63 3.84
C THR A 76 -14.98 -12.88 3.84
N GLY A 77 -13.90 -13.55 4.22
CA GLY A 77 -12.56 -13.01 4.21
C GLY A 77 -11.99 -12.83 2.81
N VAL A 78 -12.36 -13.67 1.84
CA VAL A 78 -11.95 -13.57 0.43
C VAL A 78 -12.73 -12.48 -0.29
N ASP A 79 -14.03 -12.38 -0.03
CA ASP A 79 -14.93 -11.42 -0.64
C ASP A 79 -15.88 -10.86 0.44
N PRO A 80 -15.48 -9.79 1.15
CA PRO A 80 -16.32 -9.14 2.16
C PRO A 80 -17.66 -8.64 1.61
N ALA A 81 -17.70 -8.29 0.32
CA ALA A 81 -18.90 -7.86 -0.39
C ALA A 81 -19.75 -9.03 -0.91
N PHE A 82 -19.37 -10.29 -0.61
CA PHE A 82 -20.12 -11.46 -1.02
C PHE A 82 -21.59 -11.33 -0.57
N PRO A 83 -22.59 -11.58 -1.44
CA PRO A 83 -23.99 -11.29 -1.12
C PRO A 83 -24.51 -11.94 0.17
N SER A 84 -23.96 -13.10 0.57
CA SER A 84 -24.33 -13.80 1.79
C SER A 84 -23.42 -13.51 3.00
N ALA A 85 -22.41 -12.64 2.87
CA ALA A 85 -21.47 -12.34 3.95
C ALA A 85 -22.19 -11.92 5.23
N GLY A 86 -23.18 -11.02 5.14
CA GLY A 86 -23.99 -10.61 6.30
C GLY A 86 -24.76 -11.76 6.96
N ALA A 87 -25.28 -12.72 6.16
CA ALA A 87 -25.95 -13.90 6.69
C ALA A 87 -24.96 -14.86 7.38
N TYR A 88 -23.77 -15.04 6.79
CA TYR A 88 -22.68 -15.80 7.41
C TYR A 88 -22.25 -15.17 8.73
N MET A 89 -22.06 -13.85 8.79
CA MET A 89 -21.67 -13.17 10.03
C MET A 89 -22.72 -13.34 11.11
N ARG A 90 -24.00 -13.23 10.75
CA ARG A 90 -25.10 -13.51 11.69
C ARG A 90 -25.13 -14.97 12.15
N PHE A 91 -24.81 -15.92 11.27
CA PHE A 91 -24.69 -17.33 11.62
C PHE A 91 -23.51 -17.56 12.58
N LEU A 92 -22.33 -17.01 12.28
CA LEU A 92 -21.16 -17.13 13.14
C LEU A 92 -21.43 -16.52 14.53
N ALA A 93 -21.97 -15.30 14.60
CA ALA A 93 -22.32 -14.64 15.86
C ALA A 93 -23.39 -15.38 16.69
N ARG A 94 -24.16 -16.29 16.08
CA ARG A 94 -25.19 -17.09 16.78
C ARG A 94 -24.61 -18.28 17.53
N PHE A 95 -23.49 -18.83 17.02
CA PHE A 95 -22.91 -20.10 17.48
C PHE A 95 -21.53 -19.94 18.14
N PHE A 96 -20.84 -18.84 17.84
CA PHE A 96 -19.56 -18.47 18.43
C PHE A 96 -19.77 -17.25 19.33
N ASP A 97 -18.93 -17.11 20.35
CA ASP A 97 -19.05 -16.04 21.33
C ASP A 97 -18.46 -14.71 20.81
N GLU A 98 -18.47 -13.69 21.67
CA GLU A 98 -17.89 -12.37 21.39
C GLU A 98 -16.38 -12.39 21.11
N ASN A 99 -15.68 -13.52 21.37
CA ASN A 99 -14.26 -13.67 21.08
C ASN A 99 -13.99 -14.13 19.65
N LEU A 100 -15.01 -14.32 18.79
CA LEU A 100 -14.81 -14.77 17.42
C LEU A 100 -13.82 -13.89 16.61
N PRO A 101 -13.86 -12.55 16.67
CA PRO A 101 -12.84 -11.72 16.00
C PRO A 101 -11.41 -12.04 16.47
N ASN A 102 -11.20 -12.28 17.78
CA ASN A 102 -9.91 -12.69 18.33
C ASN A 102 -9.49 -14.07 17.76
N VAL A 103 -10.40 -15.03 17.71
CA VAL A 103 -10.12 -16.37 17.15
C VAL A 103 -9.74 -16.29 15.68
N LEU A 104 -10.42 -15.46 14.88
CA LEU A 104 -10.10 -15.25 13.47
C LEU A 104 -8.76 -14.53 13.31
N ALA A 105 -8.46 -13.55 14.15
CA ALA A 105 -7.15 -12.90 14.17
C ALA A 105 -6.02 -13.88 14.52
N ASP A 106 -6.23 -14.77 15.48
CA ASP A 106 -5.28 -15.82 15.85
C ASP A 106 -5.04 -16.81 14.70
N LEU A 107 -6.09 -17.21 13.97
CA LEU A 107 -5.97 -18.02 12.76
C LEU A 107 -5.19 -17.28 11.66
N GLY A 108 -5.49 -16.00 11.45
CA GLY A 108 -4.73 -15.13 10.54
C GLY A 108 -3.24 -15.09 10.89
N ALA A 109 -2.91 -14.95 12.17
CA ALA A 109 -1.53 -14.94 12.67
C ALA A 109 -0.83 -16.31 12.50
N GLN A 110 -1.54 -17.42 12.74
CA GLN A 110 -1.01 -18.76 12.50
C GLN A 110 -0.65 -18.98 11.03
N HIS A 111 -1.55 -18.56 10.11
CA HIS A 111 -1.29 -18.63 8.68
C HIS A 111 -0.14 -17.74 8.23
N LEU A 112 -0.02 -16.54 8.82
CA LEU A 112 1.11 -15.64 8.60
C LEU A 112 2.42 -16.32 8.97
N HIS A 113 2.48 -16.93 10.15
CA HIS A 113 3.66 -17.67 10.62
C HIS A 113 4.02 -18.85 9.71
N SER A 114 3.03 -19.51 9.11
CA SER A 114 3.25 -20.60 8.15
C SER A 114 3.50 -20.14 6.71
N ALA A 115 3.62 -18.83 6.46
CA ALA A 115 3.74 -18.23 5.13
C ALA A 115 2.57 -18.54 4.16
N ASP A 116 1.37 -18.83 4.68
CA ASP A 116 0.13 -18.94 3.90
C ASP A 116 -0.55 -17.56 3.89
N TYR A 117 0.07 -16.62 3.17
CA TYR A 117 -0.30 -15.20 3.22
C TYR A 117 -1.72 -14.93 2.70
N ALA A 118 -2.17 -15.72 1.71
CA ALA A 118 -3.51 -15.59 1.16
C ALA A 118 -4.58 -15.92 2.21
N LYS A 119 -4.45 -17.04 2.92
CA LYS A 119 -5.39 -17.36 4.02
C LYS A 119 -5.22 -16.41 5.20
N SER A 120 -3.99 -16.03 5.53
CA SER A 120 -3.73 -15.05 6.59
C SER A 120 -4.52 -13.77 6.35
N ALA A 121 -4.43 -13.20 5.14
CA ALA A 121 -5.19 -12.04 4.73
C ALA A 121 -6.70 -12.30 4.85
N ALA A 122 -7.22 -13.42 4.32
CA ALA A 122 -8.64 -13.73 4.38
C ALA A 122 -9.18 -13.78 5.83
N TYR A 123 -8.49 -14.45 6.76
CA TYR A 123 -8.95 -14.54 8.15
C TYR A 123 -8.93 -13.17 8.86
N PHE A 124 -7.88 -12.37 8.66
CA PHE A 124 -7.88 -11.01 9.21
C PHE A 124 -9.00 -10.15 8.63
N ARG A 125 -9.26 -10.24 7.32
CA ARG A 125 -10.37 -9.53 6.68
C ARG A 125 -11.73 -9.95 7.24
N CYS A 126 -11.93 -11.25 7.48
CA CYS A 126 -13.15 -11.73 8.12
C CYS A 126 -13.28 -11.20 9.56
N ALA A 127 -12.20 -11.13 10.33
CA ALA A 127 -12.21 -10.52 11.65
C ALA A 127 -12.61 -9.04 11.58
N LEU A 128 -12.09 -8.30 10.58
CA LEU A 128 -12.39 -6.89 10.35
C LEU A 128 -13.82 -6.63 9.86
N VAL A 129 -14.44 -7.60 9.18
CA VAL A 129 -15.87 -7.56 8.86
C VAL A 129 -16.74 -7.64 10.12
N LEU A 130 -16.31 -8.41 11.13
CA LEU A 130 -17.03 -8.55 12.40
C LEU A 130 -16.75 -7.40 13.37
N ASP A 131 -15.51 -6.92 13.39
CA ASP A 131 -15.05 -5.79 14.18
C ASP A 131 -14.02 -4.98 13.38
N SER A 132 -14.51 -3.94 12.72
CA SER A 132 -13.71 -2.99 11.92
C SER A 132 -12.63 -2.24 12.72
N SER A 133 -12.71 -2.29 14.05
CA SER A 133 -11.75 -1.71 15.00
C SER A 133 -11.02 -2.80 15.78
N HIS A 134 -10.79 -3.97 15.20
CA HIS A 134 -10.05 -5.02 15.88
C HIS A 134 -8.54 -4.80 15.74
N GLN A 135 -7.88 -4.28 16.80
CA GLN A 135 -6.46 -3.90 16.79
C GLN A 135 -5.53 -4.95 16.18
N THR A 136 -5.59 -6.20 16.65
CA THR A 136 -4.75 -7.30 16.16
C THR A 136 -5.02 -7.64 14.69
N ALA A 137 -6.28 -7.49 14.24
CA ALA A 137 -6.63 -7.83 12.87
C ALA A 137 -6.22 -6.74 11.90
N LEU A 138 -6.33 -5.46 12.27
CA LEU A 138 -5.86 -4.33 11.48
C LEU A 138 -4.34 -4.44 11.26
N PHE A 139 -3.59 -4.60 12.34
CA PHE A 139 -2.13 -4.70 12.27
C PHE A 139 -1.69 -6.00 11.59
N GLY A 140 -2.31 -7.13 11.94
CA GLY A 140 -2.03 -8.43 11.35
C GLY A 140 -2.30 -8.47 9.85
N TYR A 141 -3.39 -7.85 9.38
CA TYR A 141 -3.70 -7.74 7.96
C TYR A 141 -2.65 -6.92 7.19
N ALA A 142 -2.23 -5.77 7.74
CA ALA A 142 -1.16 -4.97 7.13
C ALA A 142 0.14 -5.78 7.00
N CYS A 143 0.52 -6.51 8.06
CA CYS A 143 1.67 -7.41 8.04
C CYS A 143 1.50 -8.56 7.04
N ALA A 144 0.31 -9.17 6.94
CA ALA A 144 0.04 -10.22 5.98
C ALA A 144 0.19 -9.72 4.54
N CYS A 145 -0.33 -8.54 4.22
CA CYS A 145 -0.14 -7.91 2.91
C CYS A 145 1.33 -7.62 2.62
N ARG A 146 2.06 -7.13 3.63
CA ARG A 146 3.50 -6.86 3.53
C ARG A 146 4.31 -8.11 3.19
N GLU A 147 4.19 -9.15 4.02
CA GLU A 147 4.92 -10.40 3.79
C GLU A 147 4.51 -11.05 2.48
N TRP A 148 3.24 -10.93 2.08
CA TRP A 148 2.78 -11.43 0.80
C TRP A 148 3.51 -10.75 -0.35
N TYR A 149 3.52 -9.41 -0.43
CA TYR A 149 4.17 -8.77 -1.59
C TYR A 149 5.69 -8.96 -1.59
N LEU A 150 6.33 -9.09 -0.41
CA LEU A 150 7.77 -9.37 -0.31
C LEU A 150 8.12 -10.79 -0.79
N SER A 151 7.16 -11.70 -0.79
CA SER A 151 7.33 -13.07 -1.29
C SER A 151 7.16 -13.22 -2.81
N LEU A 152 6.63 -12.20 -3.49
CA LEU A 152 6.32 -12.24 -4.92
C LEU A 152 7.47 -11.74 -5.80
N GLU A 153 7.56 -12.29 -7.01
CA GLU A 153 8.49 -11.82 -8.05
C GLU A 153 7.85 -10.67 -8.86
N ALA A 154 8.59 -9.57 -9.01
CA ALA A 154 8.06 -8.33 -9.59
C ALA A 154 7.69 -8.45 -11.07
N GLU A 155 8.38 -9.30 -11.83
CA GLU A 155 8.16 -9.48 -13.27
C GLU A 155 6.78 -10.06 -13.58
N ASP A 156 6.28 -10.96 -12.72
CA ASP A 156 5.04 -11.70 -12.94
C ASP A 156 3.84 -11.11 -12.19
N SER A 157 4.08 -10.31 -11.14
CA SER A 157 3.05 -9.95 -10.14
C SER A 157 2.99 -8.45 -9.84
N ALA A 158 3.40 -7.58 -10.76
CA ALA A 158 3.50 -6.14 -10.53
C ALA A 158 2.19 -5.50 -10.00
N GLU A 159 1.04 -5.83 -10.60
CA GLU A 159 -0.27 -5.31 -10.16
C GLU A 159 -0.65 -5.82 -8.76
N GLN A 160 -0.41 -7.10 -8.49
CA GLN A 160 -0.68 -7.70 -7.18
C GLN A 160 0.21 -7.09 -6.09
N ILE A 161 1.50 -6.90 -6.38
CA ILE A 161 2.44 -6.27 -5.47
C ILE A 161 2.00 -4.85 -5.15
N GLN A 162 1.54 -4.08 -6.15
CA GLN A 162 1.05 -2.74 -5.94
C GLN A 162 -0.21 -2.73 -5.06
N ALA A 163 -1.20 -3.57 -5.37
CA ALA A 163 -2.42 -3.71 -4.57
C ALA A 163 -2.12 -4.04 -3.10
N LEU A 164 -1.21 -4.99 -2.85
CA LEU A 164 -0.81 -5.40 -1.50
C LEU A 164 -0.01 -4.31 -0.77
N LYS A 165 0.83 -3.54 -1.47
CA LYS A 165 1.54 -2.39 -0.89
C LYS A 165 0.55 -1.31 -0.46
N ASP A 166 -0.46 -1.03 -1.28
CA ASP A 166 -1.47 -0.02 -0.99
C ASP A 166 -2.35 -0.44 0.20
N GLU A 167 -2.74 -1.72 0.27
CA GLU A 167 -3.44 -2.28 1.45
C GLU A 167 -2.58 -2.21 2.71
N ALA A 168 -1.31 -2.63 2.66
CA ALA A 168 -0.42 -2.58 3.82
C ALA A 168 -0.26 -1.15 4.35
N LEU A 169 -0.03 -0.18 3.46
CA LEU A 169 0.12 1.23 3.81
C LEU A 169 -1.15 1.78 4.49
N GLU A 170 -2.32 1.59 3.86
CA GLU A 170 -3.60 2.10 4.35
C GLU A 170 -3.94 1.53 5.73
N PHE A 171 -3.69 0.24 5.96
CA PHE A 171 -3.98 -0.38 7.25
C PHE A 171 -2.96 -0.04 8.34
N TYR A 172 -1.68 0.20 8.01
CA TYR A 172 -0.75 0.78 8.98
C TYR A 172 -1.14 2.21 9.38
N GLU A 173 -1.58 3.04 8.42
CA GLU A 173 -2.12 4.38 8.69
C GLU A 173 -3.37 4.31 9.58
N LEU A 174 -4.31 3.41 9.27
CA LEU A 174 -5.51 3.19 10.07
C LEU A 174 -5.19 2.68 11.48
N CYS A 175 -4.19 1.79 11.63
CA CYS A 175 -3.72 1.35 12.94
C CYS A 175 -3.22 2.53 13.78
N ASN A 176 -2.38 3.40 13.22
CA ASN A 176 -1.86 4.57 13.94
C ASN A 176 -2.98 5.56 14.31
N ALA A 177 -3.98 5.73 13.46
CA ALA A 177 -5.12 6.60 13.72
C ALA A 177 -6.01 6.10 14.87
N LEU A 178 -6.22 4.77 14.97
CA LEU A 178 -7.08 4.15 15.97
C LEU A 178 -6.34 3.79 17.27
N TYR A 179 -5.06 3.44 17.19
CA TYR A 179 -4.20 3.01 18.30
C TYR A 179 -2.88 3.78 18.29
N PRO A 180 -2.91 5.09 18.56
CA PRO A 180 -1.71 5.94 18.49
C PRO A 180 -0.63 5.55 19.51
N GLU A 181 -0.95 4.75 20.52
CA GLU A 181 -0.04 4.19 21.52
C GLU A 181 0.70 2.91 21.06
N LEU A 182 0.25 2.28 19.97
CA LEU A 182 0.86 1.07 19.45
C LEU A 182 2.09 1.46 18.60
N ALA A 183 3.29 1.10 19.06
CA ALA A 183 4.54 1.48 18.39
C ALA A 183 4.74 0.78 17.04
N ALA A 184 4.40 -0.51 16.94
CA ALA A 184 4.75 -1.35 15.81
C ALA A 184 4.29 -0.81 14.42
N PRO A 185 3.05 -0.30 14.22
CA PRO A 185 2.68 0.26 12.93
C PRO A 185 3.47 1.50 12.54
N TYR A 186 3.95 2.35 13.47
CA TYR A 186 4.85 3.46 13.14
C TYR A 186 6.20 2.97 12.56
N TYR A 187 6.76 1.89 13.12
CA TYR A 187 7.99 1.28 12.62
C TYR A 187 7.84 0.87 11.15
N PHE A 188 6.80 0.10 10.83
CA PHE A 188 6.55 -0.37 9.46
C PHE A 188 6.12 0.76 8.52
N LEU A 189 5.34 1.73 9.00
CA LEU A 189 4.88 2.85 8.19
C LEU A 189 6.04 3.76 7.76
N GLY A 190 7.04 3.97 8.62
CA GLY A 190 8.22 4.75 8.24
C GLY A 190 9.02 4.07 7.14
N TYR A 191 9.15 2.74 7.18
CA TYR A 191 9.74 1.98 6.08
C TYR A 191 8.90 2.02 4.80
N ALA A 192 7.58 1.97 4.91
CA ALA A 192 6.68 2.10 3.76
C ALA A 192 6.85 3.48 3.09
N TYR A 193 6.84 4.57 3.86
CA TYR A 193 7.08 5.92 3.34
C TYR A 193 8.48 6.12 2.78
N LEU A 194 9.51 5.56 3.42
CA LEU A 194 10.88 5.57 2.91
C LEU A 194 10.94 4.96 1.51
N ASN A 195 10.34 3.79 1.32
CA ASN A 195 10.31 3.09 0.04
C ASN A 195 9.50 3.83 -1.04
N LEU A 196 8.55 4.68 -0.64
CA LEU A 196 7.79 5.56 -1.53
C LEU A 196 8.52 6.90 -1.81
N GLY A 197 9.68 7.14 -1.20
CA GLY A 197 10.41 8.41 -1.30
C GLY A 197 9.75 9.57 -0.55
N MET A 198 8.80 9.28 0.34
CA MET A 198 8.13 10.28 1.19
C MET A 198 8.93 10.48 2.49
N TYR A 199 10.14 11.02 2.38
CA TYR A 199 11.12 11.08 3.47
C TYR A 199 10.62 11.87 4.69
N THR A 200 9.90 12.97 4.45
CA THR A 200 9.32 13.82 5.50
C THR A 200 8.26 13.04 6.28
N LYS A 201 7.42 12.27 5.59
CA LYS A 201 6.44 11.41 6.27
C LYS A 201 7.13 10.28 7.05
N ALA A 202 8.14 9.65 6.47
CA ALA A 202 8.93 8.60 7.13
C ALA A 202 9.56 9.13 8.43
N LYS A 203 10.18 10.31 8.37
CA LYS A 203 10.71 11.00 9.54
C LYS A 203 9.64 11.22 10.62
N LEU A 204 8.49 11.80 10.25
CA LEU A 204 7.44 12.12 11.22
C LEU A 204 6.93 10.88 11.96
N VAL A 205 6.67 9.78 11.26
CA VAL A 205 6.17 8.56 11.91
C VAL A 205 7.23 7.88 12.76
N TRP A 206 8.50 7.93 12.37
CA TRP A 206 9.59 7.41 13.19
C TRP A 206 9.91 8.29 14.40
N GLU A 207 9.72 9.62 14.31
CA GLU A 207 9.77 10.50 15.48
C GLU A 207 8.65 10.17 16.49
N GLU A 208 7.46 9.78 16.04
CA GLU A 208 6.40 9.28 16.94
C GLU A 208 6.76 7.91 17.52
N PHE A 209 7.30 6.98 16.71
CA PHE A 209 7.78 5.68 17.18
C PHE A 209 8.74 5.80 18.37
N LEU A 210 9.74 6.69 18.29
CA LEU A 210 10.75 6.86 19.34
C LEU A 210 10.21 7.42 20.67
N LYS A 211 8.98 7.96 20.68
CA LYS A 211 8.29 8.41 21.90
C LYS A 211 7.54 7.28 22.61
N LEU A 212 7.29 6.17 21.92
CA LEU A 212 6.54 5.03 22.43
C LEU A 212 7.48 3.99 23.04
N GLU A 213 6.91 3.07 23.83
CA GLU A 213 7.65 1.94 24.37
C GLU A 213 7.85 0.89 23.26
N SER A 214 9.10 0.57 22.97
CA SER A 214 9.50 -0.43 21.97
C SER A 214 10.86 -1.04 22.34
N GLU A 215 11.26 -2.09 21.63
CA GLU A 215 12.52 -2.78 21.88
C GLU A 215 13.73 -1.87 21.59
N GLU A 216 14.76 -1.95 22.44
CA GLU A 216 15.93 -1.06 22.33
C GLU A 216 16.66 -1.19 20.98
N GLU A 217 16.70 -2.41 20.43
CA GLU A 217 17.29 -2.67 19.11
C GLU A 217 16.55 -1.93 17.99
N GLU A 218 15.20 -1.93 18.02
CA GLU A 218 14.39 -1.20 17.05
C GLU A 218 14.54 0.31 17.23
N ARG A 219 14.66 0.81 18.48
CA ARG A 219 14.87 2.24 18.74
C ARG A 219 16.19 2.72 18.17
N GLN A 220 17.28 1.98 18.42
CA GLN A 220 18.58 2.31 17.87
C GLN A 220 18.56 2.27 16.33
N GLU A 221 17.94 1.25 15.75
CA GLU A 221 17.78 1.15 14.30
C GLU A 221 17.08 2.40 13.74
N ILE A 222 15.95 2.81 14.34
CA ILE A 222 15.20 3.97 13.87
C ILE A 222 15.96 5.29 14.07
N GLU A 223 16.73 5.44 15.15
CA GLU A 223 17.61 6.59 15.34
C GLU A 223 18.66 6.70 14.22
N GLU A 224 19.34 5.60 13.88
CA GLU A 224 20.31 5.56 12.77
C GLU A 224 19.65 5.85 11.41
N ARG A 225 18.41 5.38 11.20
CA ARG A 225 17.64 5.69 9.99
C ARG A 225 17.25 7.16 9.90
N LEU A 226 16.90 7.80 11.01
CA LEU A 226 16.58 9.23 11.04
C LEU A 226 17.80 10.09 10.72
N GLU A 227 18.99 9.71 11.17
CA GLU A 227 20.25 10.37 10.79
C GLU A 227 20.49 10.25 9.27
N GLN A 228 20.30 9.06 8.69
CA GLN A 228 20.42 8.84 7.24
C GLN A 228 19.38 9.63 6.42
N LEU A 229 18.26 10.01 7.04
CA LEU A 229 17.18 10.77 6.40
C LEU A 229 17.35 12.28 6.46
N GLU A 230 18.35 12.82 7.18
CA GLU A 230 18.52 14.27 7.35
C GLU A 230 18.59 14.99 5.99
N ASP A 231 19.48 14.54 5.11
CA ASP A 231 19.66 15.11 3.77
C ASP A 231 18.47 14.84 2.84
N PRO A 232 17.95 13.60 2.71
CA PRO A 232 16.74 13.34 1.91
C PRO A 232 15.53 14.20 2.30
N VAL A 233 15.28 14.38 3.61
CA VAL A 233 14.19 15.24 4.10
C VAL A 233 14.44 16.70 3.73
N ARG A 234 15.69 17.17 3.89
CA ARG A 234 16.05 18.54 3.56
C ARG A 234 15.94 18.83 2.06
N ILE A 235 16.33 17.88 1.21
CA ILE A 235 16.16 17.96 -0.25
C ILE A 235 14.67 17.99 -0.59
N GLU A 236 13.85 17.10 -0.01
CA GLU A 236 12.40 17.09 -0.22
C GLU A 236 11.76 18.44 0.18
N GLU A 237 12.17 19.02 1.30
CA GLU A 237 11.75 20.35 1.73
C GLU A 237 12.07 21.42 0.66
N GLY A 238 13.31 21.41 0.14
CA GLY A 238 13.73 22.33 -0.92
C GLY A 238 12.89 22.18 -2.20
N ILE A 239 12.62 20.95 -2.61
CA ILE A 239 11.75 20.65 -3.76
C ILE A 239 10.33 21.17 -3.51
N ASN A 240 9.78 20.95 -2.31
CA ASN A 240 8.44 21.43 -1.95
C ASN A 240 8.35 22.97 -1.97
N PHE A 241 9.40 23.69 -1.55
CA PHE A 241 9.46 25.15 -1.70
C PHE A 241 9.40 25.57 -3.17
N LEU A 242 10.13 24.91 -4.07
CA LEU A 242 10.09 25.19 -5.50
C LEU A 242 8.70 24.94 -6.10
N LEU A 243 8.09 23.79 -5.77
CA LEU A 243 6.74 23.43 -6.23
C LEU A 243 5.68 24.42 -5.72
N ALA A 244 5.89 25.00 -4.54
CA ALA A 244 5.04 26.05 -3.98
C ALA A 244 5.32 27.45 -4.57
N GLY A 245 6.24 27.60 -5.53
CA GLY A 245 6.63 28.86 -6.16
C GLY A 245 7.54 29.75 -5.31
N LYS A 246 8.02 29.25 -4.17
CA LYS A 246 8.99 29.94 -3.30
C LYS A 246 10.40 29.63 -3.77
N LEU A 247 10.74 30.18 -4.94
CA LEU A 247 11.91 29.77 -5.72
C LEU A 247 13.23 30.04 -4.99
N ASN A 248 13.38 31.21 -4.37
CA ASN A 248 14.62 31.57 -3.69
C ASN A 248 14.85 30.70 -2.44
N GLU A 249 13.80 30.38 -1.70
CA GLU A 249 13.87 29.51 -0.53
C GLU A 249 14.24 28.08 -0.93
N GLY A 250 13.64 27.55 -2.00
CA GLY A 250 13.99 26.22 -2.50
C GLY A 250 15.42 26.14 -3.04
N LEU A 251 15.86 27.16 -3.79
CA LEU A 251 17.25 27.25 -4.28
C LEU A 251 18.25 27.29 -3.11
N ALA A 252 18.01 28.13 -2.10
CA ALA A 252 18.88 28.23 -0.94
C ALA A 252 19.05 26.90 -0.18
N ILE A 253 18.08 26.00 -0.29
CA ILE A 253 18.14 24.66 0.29
C ILE A 253 18.87 23.68 -0.63
N LEU A 254 18.58 23.71 -1.94
CA LEU A 254 19.03 22.70 -2.89
C LEU A 254 20.43 22.96 -3.46
N GLU A 255 20.85 24.21 -3.60
CA GLU A 255 22.16 24.58 -4.18
C GLU A 255 23.35 23.89 -3.47
N PRO A 256 23.42 23.82 -2.12
CA PRO A 256 24.51 23.12 -1.45
C PRO A 256 24.64 21.64 -1.85
N TYR A 257 23.52 20.98 -2.19
CA TYR A 257 23.52 19.57 -2.57
C TYR A 257 24.14 19.32 -3.96
N ALA A 258 24.30 20.36 -4.79
CA ALA A 258 24.95 20.25 -6.10
C ALA A 258 26.46 19.94 -6.00
N GLU A 259 27.05 20.06 -4.81
CA GLU A 259 28.46 19.78 -4.51
C GLU A 259 28.65 18.55 -3.61
N THR A 260 27.58 17.75 -3.42
CA THR A 260 27.58 16.52 -2.58
C THR A 260 27.43 15.26 -3.44
N GLU A 261 27.32 14.08 -2.82
CA GLU A 261 27.04 12.83 -3.54
C GLU A 261 25.74 12.91 -4.37
N THR A 262 24.79 13.73 -3.91
CA THR A 262 23.52 14.05 -4.60
C THR A 262 23.73 14.73 -5.96
N ALA A 263 24.92 15.29 -6.24
CA ALA A 263 25.25 15.88 -7.54
C ALA A 263 25.16 14.89 -8.71
N SER A 264 25.22 13.58 -8.42
CA SER A 264 25.04 12.52 -9.42
C SER A 264 23.56 12.24 -9.75
N TRP A 265 22.63 12.74 -8.94
CA TRP A 265 21.19 12.55 -9.10
C TRP A 265 20.63 13.63 -10.04
N TRP A 266 20.31 13.25 -11.27
CA TRP A 266 19.83 14.19 -12.29
C TRP A 266 18.62 15.05 -11.88
N PRO A 267 17.64 14.58 -11.07
CA PRO A 267 16.50 15.41 -10.66
C PRO A 267 16.90 16.67 -9.90
N LEU A 268 17.97 16.63 -9.10
CA LEU A 268 18.48 17.82 -8.40
C LEU A 268 18.77 18.95 -9.40
N HIS A 269 19.55 18.64 -10.45
CA HIS A 269 19.90 19.60 -11.49
C HIS A 269 18.69 20.08 -12.28
N TYR A 270 17.69 19.21 -12.49
CA TYR A 270 16.44 19.58 -13.14
C TYR A 270 15.64 20.59 -12.30
N TYR A 271 15.52 20.37 -10.99
CA TYR A 271 14.83 21.28 -10.07
C TYR A 271 15.54 22.63 -9.98
N LEU A 272 16.86 22.63 -9.82
CA LEU A 272 17.66 23.87 -9.81
C LEU A 272 17.51 24.63 -11.13
N ALA A 273 17.68 23.97 -12.28
CA ALA A 273 17.55 24.60 -13.59
C ALA A 273 16.16 25.18 -13.84
N SER A 274 15.11 24.46 -13.43
CA SER A 274 13.73 24.91 -13.54
C SER A 274 13.46 26.15 -12.68
N ALA A 275 14.00 26.18 -11.46
CA ALA A 275 13.91 27.33 -10.58
C ALA A 275 14.67 28.55 -11.14
N TYR A 276 15.88 28.37 -11.66
CA TYR A 276 16.64 29.42 -12.33
C TYR A 276 15.90 29.97 -13.55
N ARG A 277 15.33 29.10 -14.39
CA ARG A 277 14.51 29.52 -15.54
C ARG A 277 13.33 30.37 -15.09
N ALA A 278 12.61 29.95 -14.05
CA ALA A 278 11.46 30.68 -13.54
C ALA A 278 11.84 32.06 -12.93
N LEU A 279 13.08 32.24 -12.48
CA LEU A 279 13.65 33.52 -12.04
C LEU A 279 14.24 34.37 -13.19
N GLY A 280 14.27 33.85 -14.43
CA GLY A 280 14.88 34.51 -15.58
C GLY A 280 16.41 34.40 -15.63
N HIS A 281 16.99 33.52 -14.83
CA HIS A 281 18.42 33.19 -14.83
C HIS A 281 18.70 32.15 -15.93
N ASP A 282 18.52 32.57 -17.19
CA ASP A 282 18.52 31.67 -18.35
C ASP A 282 19.87 30.97 -18.59
N THR A 283 20.98 31.55 -18.14
CA THR A 283 22.31 30.97 -18.35
C THR A 283 22.50 29.76 -17.43
N GLU A 284 22.22 29.94 -16.15
CA GLU A 284 22.25 28.92 -15.11
C GLU A 284 21.24 27.80 -15.41
N ALA A 285 20.05 28.16 -15.92
CA ALA A 285 19.06 27.18 -16.37
C ALA A 285 19.58 26.31 -17.53
N ILE A 286 20.19 26.91 -18.55
CA ILE A 286 20.76 26.17 -19.69
C ILE A 286 21.87 25.21 -19.20
N GLU A 287 22.78 25.70 -18.35
CA GLU A 287 23.85 24.88 -17.77
C GLU A 287 23.30 23.69 -16.98
N GLY A 288 22.32 23.94 -16.10
CA GLY A 288 21.69 22.88 -15.32
C GLY A 288 20.94 21.86 -16.18
N PHE A 289 20.21 22.28 -17.22
CA PHE A 289 19.54 21.34 -18.12
C PHE A 289 20.53 20.50 -18.95
N HIS A 290 21.66 21.07 -19.38
CA HIS A 290 22.73 20.26 -19.98
C HIS A 290 23.26 19.24 -18.99
N LYS A 291 23.43 19.61 -17.72
CA LYS A 291 23.88 18.68 -16.68
C LYS A 291 22.91 17.50 -16.51
N VAL A 292 21.61 17.76 -16.57
CA VAL A 292 20.59 16.70 -16.60
C VAL A 292 20.80 15.78 -17.81
N LEU A 293 21.08 16.31 -19.00
CA LEU A 293 21.31 15.50 -20.20
C LEU A 293 22.66 14.76 -20.22
N GLU A 294 23.65 15.19 -19.42
CA GLU A 294 24.87 14.41 -19.17
C GLU A 294 24.56 13.16 -18.35
N LEU A 295 23.72 13.29 -17.31
CA LEU A 295 23.38 12.22 -16.37
C LEU A 295 22.25 11.32 -16.89
N ALA A 296 21.29 11.89 -17.61
CA ALA A 296 20.11 11.25 -18.18
C ALA A 296 19.90 11.70 -19.65
N PRO A 297 20.64 11.12 -20.62
CA PRO A 297 20.66 11.59 -22.01
C PRO A 297 19.31 11.57 -22.74
N SER A 298 18.38 10.72 -22.30
CA SER A 298 17.03 10.55 -22.83
C SER A 298 15.96 11.37 -22.06
N HIS A 299 16.35 12.25 -21.14
CA HIS A 299 15.39 13.06 -20.38
C HIS A 299 14.68 14.07 -21.30
N ILE A 300 13.42 13.78 -21.61
CA ILE A 300 12.62 14.53 -22.59
C ILE A 300 12.35 15.94 -22.11
N ASP A 301 11.93 16.10 -20.84
CA ASP A 301 11.53 17.40 -20.32
C ASP A 301 12.71 18.38 -20.35
N SER A 302 13.91 17.98 -19.93
CA SER A 302 15.10 18.86 -20.04
C SER A 302 15.48 19.18 -21.48
N THR A 303 15.27 18.23 -22.40
CA THR A 303 15.52 18.45 -23.83
C THR A 303 14.54 19.50 -24.38
N MET A 304 13.27 19.45 -23.99
CA MET A 304 12.26 20.45 -24.34
C MET A 304 12.57 21.82 -23.74
N GLN A 305 12.90 21.86 -22.45
CA GLN A 305 13.26 23.09 -21.72
C GLN A 305 14.43 23.83 -22.39
N LEU A 306 15.45 23.11 -22.87
CA LEU A 306 16.55 23.68 -23.64
C LEU A 306 16.09 24.23 -25.00
N ALA A 307 15.22 23.52 -25.72
CA ALA A 307 14.70 23.98 -27.01
C ALA A 307 13.99 25.33 -26.87
N GLU A 308 13.07 25.43 -25.89
CA GLU A 308 12.32 26.66 -25.58
C GLU A 308 13.25 27.80 -25.14
N LEU A 309 14.26 27.53 -24.32
CA LEU A 309 15.23 28.55 -23.90
C LEU A 309 16.08 29.08 -25.06
N TYR A 310 16.50 28.21 -25.99
CA TYR A 310 17.23 28.67 -27.19
C TYR A 310 16.34 29.45 -28.15
N GLU A 311 15.08 29.04 -28.32
CA GLU A 311 14.10 29.79 -29.11
C GLU A 311 13.86 31.19 -28.52
N GLN A 312 13.67 31.29 -27.20
CA GLN A 312 13.50 32.58 -26.51
C GLN A 312 14.71 33.50 -26.69
N LYS A 313 15.92 32.94 -26.79
CA LYS A 313 17.17 33.68 -27.04
C LYS A 313 17.44 33.96 -28.52
N GLY A 314 16.60 33.47 -29.43
CA GLY A 314 16.75 33.62 -30.88
C GLY A 314 17.86 32.76 -31.50
N ASP A 315 18.29 31.70 -30.81
CA ASP A 315 19.23 30.69 -31.35
C ASP A 315 18.43 29.57 -32.02
N ASP A 316 17.83 29.90 -33.17
CA ASP A 316 16.93 29.02 -33.93
C ASP A 316 17.60 27.68 -34.31
N GLU A 317 18.90 27.70 -34.58
CA GLU A 317 19.67 26.50 -34.95
C GLU A 317 19.70 25.49 -33.80
N LYS A 318 20.02 25.94 -32.58
CA LYS A 318 20.00 25.07 -31.41
C LYS A 318 18.58 24.68 -31.01
N ALA A 319 17.64 25.61 -31.06
CA ALA A 319 16.24 25.31 -30.77
C ALA A 319 15.73 24.15 -31.64
N GLU A 320 15.91 24.25 -32.97
CA GLU A 320 15.48 23.22 -33.92
C GLU A 320 16.22 21.89 -33.70
N LYS A 321 17.51 21.92 -33.33
CA LYS A 321 18.27 20.72 -32.95
C LYS A 321 17.63 20.00 -31.76
N TYR A 322 17.25 20.71 -30.70
CA TYR A 322 16.65 20.11 -29.51
C TYR A 322 15.21 19.66 -29.74
N PHE A 323 14.40 20.41 -30.49
CA PHE A 323 13.05 19.96 -30.89
C PHE A 323 13.08 18.66 -31.69
N ARG A 324 14.01 18.52 -32.64
CA ARG A 324 14.20 17.25 -33.36
C ARG A 324 14.56 16.10 -32.43
N LYS A 325 15.42 16.36 -31.43
CA LYS A 325 15.79 15.34 -30.44
C LYS A 325 14.57 14.89 -29.61
N VAL A 326 13.73 15.82 -29.18
CA VAL A 326 12.46 15.50 -28.48
C VAL A 326 11.59 14.58 -29.33
N HIS A 327 11.40 14.90 -30.62
CA HIS A 327 10.59 14.07 -31.52
C HIS A 327 11.13 12.62 -31.63
N ILE A 328 12.44 12.47 -31.78
CA ILE A 328 13.10 11.15 -31.84
C ILE A 328 12.90 10.38 -30.52
N LEU A 329 13.06 11.04 -29.37
CA LEU A 329 12.89 10.42 -28.06
C LEU A 329 11.45 9.96 -27.80
N HIS A 330 10.45 10.67 -28.32
CA HIS A 330 9.06 10.23 -28.24
C HIS A 330 8.78 9.00 -29.10
N GLN A 331 9.27 8.98 -30.34
CA GLN A 331 9.11 7.81 -31.22
C GLN A 331 9.70 6.54 -30.61
N ASN A 332 10.91 6.64 -30.05
CA ASN A 332 11.57 5.52 -29.38
C ASN A 332 10.89 5.02 -28.09
N ARG A 333 9.86 5.73 -27.59
CA ARG A 333 9.08 5.35 -26.40
C ARG A 333 7.77 4.65 -26.76
N GLU A 334 7.28 4.85 -27.98
CA GLU A 334 6.04 4.26 -28.50
C GLU A 334 6.28 2.90 -29.21
N ASP A 335 7.53 2.64 -29.62
CA ASP A 335 8.05 1.34 -30.09
C ASP A 335 8.58 0.49 -28.93
#